data_AF-A0A068WQG2-F1
#
_entry.id   AF-A0A068WQG2-F1
#
_cell.length_a   1.000
_cell.length_b   1.000
_cell.length_c   1.000
_cell.angle_alpha   90.00
_cell.angle_beta   90.00
_cell.angle_gamma   90.00
#
_symmetry.space_group_name_H-M   'P 1'
#
loop_
_entity.id
_entity.type
_entity.pdbx_description
1 polymer ?
#
loop_
_entity_poly.entity_id
_entity_poly.type
_entity_poly.pdbx_seq_one_letter_code
_entity_poly.pdbx_strand_id
1 'polypeptide(L)'
;MSAISVLSPVDSLPKPYYVWTFNENAGKWVNDPANWNQKWERIDGAICLYNAPIEPETPSDDMPWLSVKSQKDDKTDRRTKSPLWSPPISEAVGMHCITMNYLIHVGSVVSGAFELAMLQQQEG
;
A
#
# COMPACT_ATOMS: atom_id res chain seq x y z
N MET A 1 46.61 -29.72 -20.03
CA MET A 1 45.60 -28.64 -20.20
C MET A 1 45.20 -28.21 -18.81
N SER A 2 45.57 -27.00 -18.40
CA SER A 2 45.25 -26.46 -17.08
C SER A 2 43.96 -25.64 -17.20
N ALA A 3 42.90 -26.06 -16.51
CA ALA A 3 41.68 -25.27 -16.42
C ALA A 3 41.91 -24.14 -15.43
N ILE A 4 41.88 -22.90 -15.91
CA ILE A 4 41.83 -21.71 -15.06
C ILE A 4 40.35 -21.50 -14.73
N SER A 5 39.95 -21.89 -13.52
CA SER A 5 38.63 -21.55 -12.99
C SER A 5 38.64 -20.10 -12.53
N VAL A 6 38.06 -19.21 -13.33
CA VAL A 6 37.76 -17.84 -12.91
C VAL A 6 36.61 -17.94 -11.91
N LEU A 7 36.91 -17.75 -10.63
CA LEU A 7 35.90 -17.57 -9.60
C LEU A 7 35.26 -16.20 -9.85
N SER A 8 34.05 -16.19 -10.41
CA SER A 8 33.22 -14.98 -10.43
C SER A 8 33.07 -14.47 -8.99
N PRO A 9 33.15 -13.14 -8.74
CA PRO A 9 32.79 -12.60 -7.45
C PRO A 9 31.37 -13.09 -7.14
N VAL A 10 31.15 -13.60 -5.92
CA VAL A 10 29.79 -13.74 -5.40
C VAL A 10 29.21 -12.34 -5.46
N ASP A 11 28.36 -12.08 -6.45
CA ASP A 11 27.72 -10.78 -6.68
C ASP A 11 27.00 -10.39 -5.39
N SER A 12 27.66 -9.59 -4.57
CA SER A 12 27.07 -9.07 -3.35
C SER A 12 25.93 -8.17 -3.79
N LEU A 13 24.71 -8.47 -3.33
CA LEU A 13 23.53 -7.64 -3.58
C LEU A 13 23.87 -6.16 -3.36
N PRO A 14 23.46 -5.26 -4.26
CA PRO A 14 23.73 -3.84 -4.11
C PRO A 14 23.20 -3.36 -2.77
N LYS A 15 24.03 -2.61 -2.03
CA LYS A 15 23.61 -2.05 -0.75
C LYS A 15 22.45 -1.08 -1.00
N PRO A 16 21.35 -1.15 -0.22
CA PRO A 16 20.24 -0.26 -0.42
C PRO A 16 20.68 1.19 -0.17
N TYR A 17 20.33 2.08 -1.10
CA TYR A 17 20.56 3.51 -0.94
C TYR A 17 19.87 4.05 0.32
N TYR A 18 18.67 3.52 0.59
CA TYR A 18 17.88 3.90 1.74
C TYR A 18 16.90 2.79 2.12
N VAL A 19 16.66 2.61 3.42
CA VAL A 19 15.72 1.62 3.95
C VAL A 19 14.75 2.32 4.89
N TRP A 20 13.46 2.22 4.58
CA TRP A 20 12.40 2.69 5.47
C TRP A 20 11.83 1.51 6.25
N THR A 21 12.01 1.51 7.57
CA THR A 21 11.64 0.37 8.43
C THR A 21 10.24 0.49 9.04
N PHE A 22 9.57 1.62 8.86
CA PHE A 22 8.27 1.93 9.49
C PHE A 22 8.26 1.86 11.04
N ASN A 23 9.43 1.78 11.68
CA ASN A 23 9.55 1.71 13.14
C ASN A 23 9.08 2.99 13.84
N GLU A 24 9.34 4.16 13.26
CA GLU A 24 8.99 5.44 13.89
C GLU A 24 7.73 6.05 13.27
N ASN A 25 7.66 6.11 11.93
CA ASN A 25 6.54 6.70 11.21
C ASN A 25 6.46 6.16 9.76
N ALA A 26 5.41 6.55 9.04
CA ALA A 26 5.22 6.22 7.62
C ALA A 26 6.09 7.06 6.67
N GLY A 27 6.90 7.98 7.18
CA GLY A 27 7.72 8.88 6.39
C GLY A 27 6.86 9.84 5.60
N LYS A 28 7.08 9.85 4.29
CA LYS A 28 6.28 10.62 3.32
C LYS A 28 5.39 9.71 2.47
N TRP A 29 5.16 8.47 2.92
CA TRP A 29 4.20 7.60 2.26
C TRP A 29 2.78 8.07 2.58
N VAL A 30 1.93 8.15 1.56
CA VAL A 30 0.58 8.71 1.70
C VAL A 30 -0.48 7.78 1.12
N ASN A 31 -1.62 7.70 1.81
CA ASN A 31 -2.79 7.01 1.29
C ASN A 31 -3.31 7.75 0.05
N ASP A 32 -3.85 7.01 -0.92
CA ASP A 32 -4.58 7.62 -2.03
C ASP A 32 -5.80 8.41 -1.50
N PRO A 33 -6.06 9.64 -1.97
CA PRO A 33 -7.23 10.41 -1.53
C PRO A 33 -8.57 9.70 -1.79
N ALA A 34 -8.64 8.79 -2.77
CA ALA A 34 -9.81 7.99 -3.08
C ALA A 34 -9.91 6.70 -2.24
N ASN A 35 -8.99 6.45 -1.30
CA ASN A 35 -9.07 5.36 -0.33
C ASN A 35 -10.09 5.71 0.76
N TRP A 36 -11.37 5.51 0.46
CA TRP A 36 -12.47 5.80 1.37
C TRP A 36 -12.49 4.84 2.58
N ASN A 37 -12.71 3.55 2.32
CA ASN A 37 -12.94 2.53 3.36
C ASN A 37 -11.77 1.57 3.58
N GLN A 38 -10.70 1.65 2.79
CA GLN A 38 -9.54 0.77 2.88
C GLN A 38 -8.28 1.62 2.92
N LYS A 39 -7.67 1.73 4.09
CA LYS A 39 -6.53 2.62 4.33
C LYS A 39 -5.36 1.82 4.89
N TRP A 40 -4.18 2.30 4.57
CA TRP A 40 -2.92 1.82 5.13
C TRP A 40 -2.60 2.61 6.40
N GLU A 41 -2.34 1.90 7.49
CA GLU A 41 -1.93 2.48 8.76
C GLU A 41 -0.75 1.72 9.36
N ARG A 42 0.01 2.43 10.19
CA ARG A 42 1.12 1.84 10.91
C ARG A 42 0.63 1.05 12.11
N ILE A 43 0.86 -0.25 12.09
CA ILE A 43 0.52 -1.18 13.18
C ILE A 43 1.79 -1.97 13.51
N ASP A 44 2.24 -1.89 14.77
CA ASP A 44 3.38 -2.65 15.30
C ASP A 44 4.66 -2.62 14.45
N GLY A 45 4.98 -1.45 13.89
CA GLY A 45 6.19 -1.25 13.08
C GLY A 45 6.07 -1.73 11.63
N ALA A 46 4.89 -2.13 11.19
CA ALA A 46 4.58 -2.41 9.79
C ALA A 46 3.50 -1.44 9.26
N ILE A 47 3.40 -1.32 7.94
CA ILE A 47 2.27 -0.66 7.28
C ILE A 47 1.28 -1.72 6.84
N CYS A 48 0.07 -1.63 7.38
CA CYS A 48 -0.98 -2.64 7.26
C CYS A 48 -2.20 -2.05 6.58
N LEU A 49 -2.75 -2.76 5.61
CA LEU A 49 -4.03 -2.42 5.00
C LEU A 49 -5.16 -2.93 5.91
N TYR A 50 -6.08 -2.05 6.28
CA TYR A 50 -7.27 -2.41 7.05
C TYR A 50 -8.49 -1.67 6.51
N ASN A 51 -9.67 -2.21 6.83
CA ASN A 51 -10.92 -1.54 6.53
C ASN A 51 -11.11 -0.45 7.60
N ALA A 52 -11.02 0.82 7.20
CA ALA A 52 -11.41 1.92 8.07
C ALA A 52 -12.92 1.81 8.30
N PRO A 53 -13.38 1.75 9.57
CA PRO A 53 -14.81 1.85 9.85
C PRO A 53 -15.31 3.14 9.21
N ILE A 54 -16.34 3.05 8.38
CA ILE A 54 -17.18 4.22 8.11
C ILE A 54 -17.82 4.49 9.47
N GLU A 55 -17.33 5.48 10.21
CA GLU A 55 -18.10 5.94 11.37
C GLU A 55 -19.49 6.25 10.81
N PRO A 56 -20.55 5.59 11.31
CA PRO A 56 -21.88 6.00 10.93
C PRO A 56 -21.97 7.46 11.34
N GLU A 57 -22.07 8.36 10.36
CA GLU A 57 -22.38 9.75 10.65
C GLU A 57 -23.61 9.69 11.55
N THR A 58 -23.44 10.03 12.83
CA THR A 58 -24.57 10.15 13.73
C THR A 58 -25.45 11.17 13.05
N PRO A 59 -26.69 10.83 12.65
CA PRO A 59 -27.56 11.80 12.00
C PRO A 59 -27.62 13.00 12.94
N SER A 60 -27.09 14.14 12.49
CA SER A 60 -27.27 15.36 13.26
C SER A 60 -28.78 15.59 13.31
N ASP A 61 -29.32 15.81 14.50
CA ASP A 61 -30.74 16.14 14.70
C ASP A 61 -31.16 17.38 13.90
N ASP A 62 -30.19 18.13 13.37
CA ASP A 62 -30.38 19.32 12.54
C ASP A 62 -30.83 19.02 11.10
N MET A 63 -30.81 17.77 10.63
CA MET A 63 -30.96 17.48 9.20
C MET A 63 -31.89 16.27 8.89
N PRO A 64 -33.22 16.42 9.02
CA PRO A 64 -34.20 15.33 8.90
C PRO A 64 -34.26 14.65 7.52
N TRP A 65 -33.76 15.28 6.46
CA TRP A 65 -33.70 14.69 5.12
C TRP A 65 -32.56 13.68 4.93
N LEU A 66 -31.55 13.64 5.82
CA LEU A 66 -30.52 12.59 5.84
C LEU A 66 -31.06 11.23 6.31
N SER A 67 -32.20 11.23 7.01
CA SER A 67 -32.88 10.01 7.45
C SER A 67 -33.73 9.35 6.35
N VAL A 68 -33.87 10.01 5.20
CA VAL A 68 -34.61 9.46 4.05
C VAL A 68 -33.72 8.44 3.36
N LYS A 69 -33.82 7.18 3.82
CA LYS A 69 -33.17 6.05 3.17
C LYS A 69 -33.68 5.93 1.74
N SER A 70 -32.89 6.38 0.77
CA SER A 70 -33.05 5.89 -0.59
C SER A 70 -32.68 4.41 -0.55
N GLN A 71 -33.65 3.53 -0.83
CA GLN A 71 -33.35 2.14 -1.19
C GLN A 71 -32.76 2.11 -2.61
N LYS A 72 -31.61 2.75 -2.76
CA LYS A 72 -30.65 2.30 -3.74
C LYS A 72 -29.70 1.47 -2.91
N ASP A 73 -29.69 0.16 -3.15
CA ASP A 73 -28.46 -0.60 -3.00
C ASP A 73 -27.43 0.14 -3.82
N ASP A 74 -26.72 1.05 -3.16
CA ASP A 74 -25.56 1.68 -3.74
C ASP A 74 -24.60 0.51 -3.87
N LYS A 75 -24.56 -0.07 -5.07
CA LYS A 75 -23.36 -0.71 -5.57
C LYS A 75 -22.32 0.40 -5.62
N THR A 76 -21.88 0.85 -4.44
CA THR A 76 -20.66 1.63 -4.27
C THR A 76 -19.65 0.73 -4.91
N ASP A 77 -19.19 1.17 -6.08
CA ASP A 77 -18.17 0.51 -6.86
C ASP A 77 -17.02 0.30 -5.89
N ARG A 78 -16.92 -0.91 -5.33
CA ARG A 78 -15.96 -1.24 -4.30
C ARG A 78 -14.64 -1.19 -5.02
N ARG A 79 -14.03 -0.01 -5.02
CA ARG A 79 -12.72 0.21 -5.60
C ARG A 79 -11.82 -0.82 -4.95
N THR A 80 -11.47 -1.85 -5.72
CA THR A 80 -10.80 -3.06 -5.26
C THR A 80 -9.31 -2.83 -4.99
N LYS A 81 -8.84 -1.60 -5.18
CA LYS A 81 -7.45 -1.19 -5.05
C LYS A 81 -7.35 -0.09 -4.00
N SER A 82 -6.36 -0.23 -3.14
CA SER A 82 -5.98 0.76 -2.14
C SER A 82 -4.51 1.11 -2.34
N PRO A 83 -4.17 2.08 -3.21
CA PRO A 83 -2.79 2.47 -3.42
C PRO A 83 -2.19 3.12 -2.17
N LEU A 84 -0.90 2.89 -1.97
CA LEU A 84 -0.06 3.62 -1.02
C LEU A 84 1.07 4.25 -1.83
N TRP A 85 1.15 5.57 -1.81
CA TRP A 85 2.09 6.33 -2.62
C TRP A 85 3.39 6.54 -1.85
N SER A 86 4.52 6.18 -2.45
CA SER A 86 5.84 6.54 -1.93
C SER A 86 6.13 8.02 -2.17
N PRO A 87 7.07 8.64 -1.43
CA PRO A 87 7.63 9.90 -1.86
C PRO A 87 8.21 9.81 -3.28
N PRO A 88 8.23 10.93 -4.03
CA PRO A 88 8.84 10.96 -5.36
C PRO A 88 10.32 10.62 -5.28
N ILE A 89 10.76 9.73 -6.16
CA ILE A 89 12.16 9.34 -6.31
C ILE A 89 12.74 10.18 -7.45
N SER A 90 13.68 11.08 -7.12
CA SER A 90 14.34 11.90 -8.14
C SER A 90 15.27 11.04 -9.00
N GLU A 91 15.19 11.22 -10.33
CA GLU A 91 16.11 10.59 -11.29
C GLU A 91 17.58 10.89 -10.99
N ALA A 92 17.88 12.06 -10.42
CA ALA A 92 19.22 12.47 -10.04
C ALA A 92 19.87 11.54 -8.99
N VAL A 93 19.08 10.77 -8.24
CA VAL A 93 19.57 9.80 -7.26
C VAL A 93 20.05 8.51 -7.94
N GLY A 94 19.64 8.24 -9.18
CA GLY A 94 20.03 7.03 -9.92
C GLY A 94 19.53 5.73 -9.29
N MET A 95 18.42 5.78 -8.55
CA MET A 95 17.84 4.59 -7.92
C MET A 95 16.99 3.80 -8.92
N HIS A 96 17.35 2.54 -9.15
CA HIS A 96 16.70 1.67 -10.15
C HIS A 96 16.03 0.43 -9.54
N CYS A 97 16.27 0.14 -8.26
CA CYS A 97 15.75 -1.04 -7.60
C CYS A 97 15.02 -0.64 -6.33
N ILE A 98 13.82 -1.18 -6.16
CA ILE A 98 13.02 -1.08 -4.94
C ILE A 98 12.73 -2.49 -4.47
N THR A 99 12.88 -2.72 -3.18
CA THR A 99 12.56 -4.00 -2.54
C THR A 99 11.65 -3.76 -1.35
N MET A 100 10.76 -4.71 -1.08
CA MET A 100 9.87 -4.65 0.06
C MET A 100 9.70 -6.05 0.66
N ASN A 101 9.63 -6.10 1.99
CA ASN A 101 9.16 -7.28 2.70
C ASN A 101 7.67 -7.09 2.94
N TYR A 102 6.87 -8.10 2.62
CA TYR A 102 5.41 -8.04 2.77
C TYR A 102 4.86 -9.37 3.31
N LEU A 103 3.67 -9.30 3.89
CA LEU A 103 2.95 -10.46 4.42
C LEU A 103 1.46 -10.29 4.12
N ILE A 104 0.85 -11.29 3.50
CA ILE A 104 -0.58 -11.33 3.19
C ILE A 104 -1.21 -12.43 4.04
N HIS A 105 -2.04 -12.03 5.00
CA HIS A 105 -2.84 -12.95 5.80
C HIS A 105 -4.26 -13.04 5.23
N VAL A 106 -4.66 -14.24 4.83
CA VAL A 106 -6.03 -14.51 4.35
C VAL A 106 -6.77 -15.31 5.41
N GLY A 107 -7.84 -14.72 5.96
CA GLY A 107 -8.72 -15.41 6.90
C GLY A 107 -9.52 -16.54 6.23
N SER A 108 -9.88 -17.56 7.00
CA SER A 108 -10.56 -18.80 6.56
C SER A 108 -11.88 -18.63 5.79
N VAL A 109 -12.45 -17.44 5.70
CA VAL A 109 -13.83 -17.20 5.25
C VAL A 109 -13.91 -16.45 3.91
N VAL A 110 -12.79 -15.96 3.37
CA VAL A 110 -12.80 -15.14 2.15
C VAL A 110 -12.27 -15.93 0.96
N SER A 111 -13.19 -16.40 0.11
CA SER A 111 -12.87 -16.86 -1.24
C SER A 111 -12.54 -15.65 -2.12
N GLY A 112 -11.29 -15.21 -2.12
CA GLY A 112 -10.81 -14.09 -2.94
C GLY A 112 -9.31 -14.15 -3.16
N ALA A 113 -8.87 -13.75 -4.36
CA ALA A 113 -7.45 -13.55 -4.63
C ALA A 113 -7.04 -12.17 -4.11
N PHE A 114 -5.98 -12.13 -3.31
CA PHE A 114 -5.36 -10.90 -2.82
C PHE A 114 -4.05 -10.70 -3.56
N GLU A 115 -3.85 -9.51 -4.12
CA GLU A 115 -2.66 -9.18 -4.90
C GLU A 115 -2.03 -7.91 -4.35
N LEU A 116 -0.71 -7.93 -4.24
CA LEU A 116 0.10 -6.76 -3.96
C LEU A 116 1.01 -6.54 -5.17
N ALA A 117 0.90 -5.37 -5.77
CA ALA A 117 1.74 -4.98 -6.91
C ALA A 117 2.46 -3.67 -6.61
N MET A 118 3.73 -3.59 -7.04
CA MET A 118 4.50 -2.35 -7.02
C MET A 118 4.45 -1.75 -8.41
N LEU A 119 3.91 -0.53 -8.51
CA LEU A 119 3.69 0.16 -9.78
C LEU A 119 4.51 1.45 -9.80
N GLN A 120 5.14 1.73 -10.95
CA GLN A 120 5.79 3.02 -11.20
C GLN A 120 4.78 3.95 -11.87
N GLN A 121 4.57 5.13 -11.29
CA GLN A 121 3.81 6.21 -11.91
C GLN A 121 4.77 7.11 -12.67
N GLN A 122 4.52 7.33 -13.95
CA GLN A 122 5.18 8.34 -14.77
C GLN A 122 4.19 9.49 -14.97
N GLU A 123 4.63 10.72 -14.74
CA GLU A 123 3.91 11.91 -15.24
C GLU A 123 4.15 12.00 -16.76
N GLY A 124 3.07 12.23 -17.51
CA GLY A 124 3.10 12.30 -18.98
C GLY A 124 3.37 13.70 -19.51
#